data_AF-A0A9X2JFW8-F1
#
_entry.id   AF-A0A9X2JFW8-F1
#
_cell.length_a   1.000
_cell.length_b   1.000
_cell.length_c   1.000
_cell.angle_alpha   90.00
_cell.angle_beta   90.00
_cell.angle_gamma   90.00
#
_symmetry.space_group_name_H-M   'P 1'
#
loop_
_entity.id
_entity.type
_entity.pdbx_description
1 polymer ?
#
loop_
_entity_poly.entity_id
_entity_poly.type
_entity_poly.pdbx_seq_one_letter_code
_entity_poly.pdbx_strand_id
1 'polypeptide(L)' 'MDTALPFWGGSRINGPHGKTIAIGEQQEELIVADLDCSKVRQARFQLPTIRDSNFDLIHCDNERLNHRIGVPRGMRST' A
#
# COMPACT_ATOMS: atom_id res chain seq x y z
N MET A 1 18.70 -24.55 -21.44
CA MET A 1 17.72 -23.46 -21.53
C MET A 1 17.56 -22.95 -20.11
N ASP A 2 18.08 -21.76 -19.85
CA ASP A 2 18.16 -21.20 -18.50
C ASP A 2 16.76 -20.81 -18.02
N THR A 3 16.21 -21.52 -17.04
CA THR A 3 14.85 -21.34 -16.50
C THR A 3 14.83 -20.30 -15.38
N ALA A 4 15.54 -19.18 -15.53
CA ALA A 4 15.47 -18.08 -14.58
C ALA A 4 14.28 -17.18 -14.92
N LEU A 5 13.43 -16.91 -13.92
CA LEU A 5 12.36 -15.91 -14.05
C LEU A 5 12.99 -14.51 -14.14
N PRO A 6 12.55 -13.64 -15.07
CA PRO A 6 13.09 -12.30 -15.18
C PRO A 6 12.67 -11.45 -13.97
N PHE A 7 13.63 -10.71 -13.40
CA PHE A 7 13.34 -9.68 -12.41
C PHE A 7 12.90 -8.40 -13.12
N TRP A 8 11.73 -7.86 -12.77
CA TRP A 8 11.16 -6.69 -13.45
C TRP A 8 11.69 -5.33 -12.95
N GLY A 9 12.35 -5.30 -11.79
CA GLY A 9 12.76 -4.06 -11.13
C GLY A 9 11.55 -3.21 -10.74
N GLY A 10 11.60 -1.91 -11.02
CA GLY A 10 10.47 -0.98 -10.82
C GLY A 10 10.42 -0.26 -9.47
N SER A 11 11.51 -0.35 -8.70
CA SER A 11 11.76 0.46 -7.50
C SER A 11 11.44 1.93 -7.78
N ARG A 12 10.64 2.56 -6.93
CA ARG A 12 10.26 3.96 -7.10
C ARG A 12 9.92 4.63 -5.79
N ILE A 13 10.14 5.95 -5.77
CA ILE A 13 9.73 6.84 -4.68
C ILE A 13 8.60 7.71 -5.22
N ASN A 14 7.43 7.63 -4.59
CA ASN A 14 6.26 8.43 -4.95
C ASN A 14 6.04 9.54 -3.93
N GLY A 15 5.72 10.73 -4.43
CA GLY A 15 5.30 11.85 -3.61
C GLY A 15 3.87 11.69 -3.07
N PRO A 16 3.44 12.61 -2.20
CA PRO A 16 2.13 12.54 -1.52
C PRO A 16 0.91 12.53 -2.46
N HIS A 17 1.05 13.09 -3.66
CA HIS A 17 0.00 13.12 -4.69
C HIS A 17 0.13 11.98 -5.71
N GLY A 18 0.94 10.96 -5.43
CA GLY A 18 1.13 9.80 -6.31
C GLY A 18 2.07 10.05 -7.50
N LYS A 19 2.68 11.22 -7.60
CA LYS A 19 3.69 11.52 -8.63
C LYS A 19 5.02 10.84 -8.30
N THR A 20 5.61 10.13 -9.26
CA THR A 20 6.96 9.56 -9.13
C THR A 20 8.00 10.67 -9.01
N ILE A 21 8.87 10.58 -8.00
CA ILE A 21 9.98 11.50 -7.72
C ILE A 21 11.31 10.88 -8.14
N ALA A 22 11.44 9.56 -7.96
CA ALA A 22 12.58 8.78 -8.44
C ALA A 22 12.10 7.40 -8.87
N ILE A 23 12.73 6.83 -9.89
CA ILE A 23 12.47 5.48 -10.39
C ILE A 23 13.81 4.83 -10.75
N GLY A 24 13.97 3.56 -10.39
CA GLY A 24 15.13 2.77 -10.77
C GLY A 24 14.89 2.06 -12.09
N GLU A 25 15.95 1.92 -12.88
CA GLU A 25 15.94 1.26 -14.18
C GLU A 25 15.95 -0.28 -14.05
N GLN A 26 15.97 -1.00 -15.18
CA GLN A 26 16.10 -2.47 -15.21
C GLN A 26 17.55 -2.94 -15.02
N GLN A 27 18.21 -2.42 -14.00
CA GLN A 27 19.59 -2.77 -13.64
C GLN A 27 19.80 -2.59 -12.13
N GLU A 28 20.96 -3.03 -11.64
CA GLU A 28 21.36 -2.77 -10.27
C GLU A 28 21.62 -1.26 -10.08
N GLU A 29 20.83 -0.63 -9.22
CA GLU A 29 20.86 0.82 -9.02
C GLU A 29 20.37 1.20 -7.62
N LEU A 30 20.92 2.30 -7.08
CA LEU A 30 20.41 2.95 -5.87
C LEU A 30 19.74 4.27 -6.24
N ILE A 31 18.44 4.38 -5.99
CA ILE A 31 17.69 5.64 -6.12
C ILE A 31 17.61 6.38 -4.79
N VAL A 32 17.80 7.70 -4.83
CA VAL A 32 17.76 8.59 -3.67
C VAL A 32 16.90 9.81 -4.00
N ALA A 33 16.09 10.28 -3.04
CA ALA A 33 15.30 11.49 -3.21
C ALA A 33 15.14 12.24 -1.86
N ASP A 34 15.16 13.55 -1.92
CA ASP A 34 14.82 14.40 -0.78
C ASP A 34 13.31 14.55 -0.63
N LEU A 35 12.80 14.25 0.56
CA LEU A 35 11.38 14.32 0.87
C LEU A 35 11.11 15.44 1.87
N ASP A 36 10.22 16.35 1.47
CA ASP A 36 9.71 17.39 2.34
C ASP A 36 8.41 16.92 3.03
N CYS A 37 8.52 16.61 4.32
CA CYS A 37 7.39 16.17 5.14
C CYS A 37 6.26 17.22 5.27
N SER A 38 6.52 18.50 5.02
CA SER A 38 5.48 19.53 5.01
C SER A 38 4.48 19.31 3.87
N LYS A 39 4.94 18.82 2.71
CA LYS A 39 4.09 18.49 1.55
C LYS A 39 3.14 17.33 1.82
N VAL A 40 3.55 16.35 2.64
CA VAL A 40 2.66 15.26 3.09
C VAL A 40 1.51 15.82 3.93
N ARG A 41 1.84 16.74 4.84
CA ARG A 41 0.84 17.38 5.71
C ARG A 41 -0.15 18.21 4.90
N GLN A 42 0.34 18.97 3.93
CA GLN A 42 -0.50 19.73 3.00
C GLN A 42 -1.41 18.81 2.16
N ALA A 43 -0.86 17.73 1.61
CA ALA A 43 -1.64 16.77 0.81
C ALA A 43 -2.78 16.13 1.62
N ARG A 44 -2.53 15.76 2.88
CA ARG A 44 -3.58 15.22 3.79
C ARG A 44 -4.64 16.25 4.15
N PHE A 45 -4.31 17.54 4.17
CA PHE A 45 -5.30 18.59 4.36
C PHE A 45 -6.18 18.77 3.11
N GLN A 46 -5.57 18.70 1.92
CA GLN A 46 -6.27 18.85 0.64
C GLN A 46 -7.16 17.65 0.31
N LEU A 47 -6.66 16.44 0.54
CA LEU A 47 -7.37 15.19 0.33
C LEU A 47 -7.31 14.34 1.61
N PRO A 48 -8.25 14.56 2.54
CA PRO A 48 -8.23 13.92 3.86
C PRO A 48 -8.82 12.50 3.82
N THR A 49 -8.38 11.67 2.87
CA THR A 49 -8.90 10.33 2.60
C THR A 49 -9.01 9.45 3.85
N ILE A 50 -8.01 9.51 4.74
CA ILE A 50 -8.03 8.76 6.01
C ILE A 50 -9.12 9.31 6.94
N ARG A 51 -9.18 10.62 7.17
CA ARG A 51 -10.16 11.22 8.10
C ARG A 51 -11.60 10.99 7.63
N ASP A 52 -11.80 11.06 6.32
CA ASP A 52 -13.13 10.92 5.72
C ASP A 52 -13.49 9.44 5.48
N SER A 53 -12.60 8.49 5.82
CA SER A 53 -12.91 7.06 5.77
C SER A 53 -13.86 6.67 6.90
N ASN A 54 -14.82 5.80 6.59
CA ASN A 54 -15.67 5.17 7.60
C ASN A 54 -14.91 4.00 8.27
N PHE A 55 -13.99 4.33 9.17
CA PHE A 55 -13.15 3.35 9.86
C PHE A 55 -13.96 2.33 10.67
N ASP A 56 -15.05 2.76 11.29
CA ASP A 56 -15.92 1.87 12.06
C ASP A 56 -16.51 0.76 11.17
N LEU A 57 -16.97 1.11 9.97
CA LEU A 57 -17.47 0.13 9.00
C LEU A 57 -16.37 -0.84 8.55
N ILE A 58 -15.18 -0.32 8.19
CA ILE A 58 -14.04 -1.15 7.76
C ILE A 58 -13.64 -2.12 8.88
N HIS A 59 -13.62 -1.63 10.13
CA HIS A 59 -13.28 -2.46 11.28
C HIS A 59 -14.31 -3.57 11.50
N CYS A 60 -15.60 -3.24 11.57
CA CYS A 60 -16.68 -4.22 11.70
C CYS A 60 -16.67 -5.26 10.58
N ASP A 61 -16.44 -4.83 9.34
CA ASP A 61 -16.40 -5.75 8.20
C ASP A 61 -15.16 -6.66 8.23
N ASN A 62 -14.00 -6.14 8.61
CA ASN A 62 -12.80 -6.95 8.82
C ASN A 62 -13.01 -8.03 9.89
N GLU A 63 -13.62 -7.68 11.04
CA GLU A 63 -13.96 -8.66 12.08
C GLU A 63 -14.94 -9.72 11.56
N ARG A 64 -16.02 -9.29 10.89
CA ARG A 64 -17.00 -10.19 10.27
C ARG A 64 -16.34 -11.13 9.25
N LEU A 65 -15.39 -10.64 8.46
CA LEU A 65 -14.65 -11.42 7.48
C LEU A 65 -13.71 -12.40 8.14
N ASN A 66 -12.91 -11.98 9.12
CA ASN A 66 -12.01 -12.86 9.87
C ASN A 66 -12.76 -14.07 10.47
N HIS A 67 -13.99 -13.87 10.96
CA HIS A 67 -14.84 -14.97 11.45
C HIS A 67 -15.40 -15.90 10.35
N ARG A 68 -15.37 -15.50 9.08
CA ARG A 68 -15.95 -16.24 7.94
C ARG A 68 -14.91 -16.83 6.98
N ILE A 69 -13.79 -16.15 6.75
CA ILE A 69 -12.70 -16.52 5.84
C ILE A 69 -11.42 -16.71 6.66
N GLY A 70 -11.17 -17.96 7.04
CA GLY A 70 -10.04 -18.36 7.90
C GLY A 70 -10.41 -19.47 8.88
N VAL A 71 -11.70 -19.57 9.22
CA VAL A 71 -12.23 -20.63 10.09
C VAL A 71 -12.89 -21.72 9.23
N PRO A 72 -12.35 -22.96 9.21
CA PRO A 72 -12.97 -24.10 8.54
C PRO A 72 -14.42 -24.28 8.98
N ARG A 73 -15.29 -24.73 8.06
CA ARG A 73 -16.76 -24.66 8.27
C ARG A 73 -17.26 -25.36 9.54
N GLY A 74 -16.54 -26.36 10.07
CA GLY A 74 -16.89 -27.10 11.28
C GLY A 74 -16.46 -26.48 12.61
N MET A 75 -15.73 -25.35 12.61
CA MET A 75 -15.23 -24.68 13.82
C MET A 75 -15.97 -23.37 14.12
N ARG A 76 -17.00 -23.02 13.33
CA ARG A 76 -17.85 -21.85 13.62
C ARG A 76 -18.90 -22.23 14.66
N SER A 77 -18.91 -21.52 15.79
CA SER A 77 -20.02 -21.60 16.75
C SER A 77 -21.25 -20.97 16.09
N THR A 78 -22.31 -21.76 15.94
CA THR A 78 -23.63 -21.35 15.41
C THR A 78 -24.30 -20.33 16.29
#